data_AF-A0A4R4T9Q7-F1
#
_entry.id   AF-A0A4R4T9Q7-F1
#
_cell.length_a   1.000
_cell.length_b   1.000
_cell.length_c   1.000
_cell.angle_alpha   90.00
_cell.angle_beta   90.00
_cell.angle_gamma   90.00
#
_symmetry.space_group_name_H-M   'P 1'
#
loop_
_entity.id
_entity.type
_entity.pdbx_description
1 polymer ?
#
loop_
_entity_poly.entity_id
_entity_poly.type
_entity_poly.pdbx_seq_one_letter_code
_entity_poly.pdbx_strand_id
1 'polypeptide(L)'
;MIRGNAKQITRATRALETYEQSAFPGEPSLLQHDPLYAEALLTALLCDLEHYANHHGINFTSAISTGHSINTEEATDQTTYEVGDQVRLTRQSGRCGSIIGWTSPAPDVQPDYLVEVPGVPFVYAETAAHLTPAPPFPPTETSLGTITHANQAEQAYTSITAQLLSTAEPTHEILDQDRHRLLDALSSWSGISTTQLHEALTPPPRATATSCWPTTTNRSRVAPQEDTGNRARRFPPS
;
A
#
# COMPACT_ATOMS: atom_id res chain seq x y z
N MET A 1 21.70 2.35 -2.67
CA MET A 1 21.38 1.61 -1.43
C MET A 1 20.13 2.28 -0.84
N ILE A 2 18.94 1.91 -1.35
CA ILE A 2 17.60 2.54 -1.17
C ILE A 2 17.01 2.24 0.23
N ARG A 3 17.86 2.21 1.26
CA ARG A 3 17.72 1.21 2.34
C ARG A 3 17.33 1.81 3.70
N GLY A 4 17.04 3.11 3.80
CA GLY A 4 16.66 3.77 5.07
C GLY A 4 15.15 3.80 5.28
N ASN A 5 14.46 4.72 4.60
CA ASN A 5 13.02 4.94 4.78
C ASN A 5 12.15 3.91 4.04
N ALA A 6 12.51 3.50 2.81
CA ALA A 6 11.85 2.34 2.21
C ALA A 6 11.99 1.09 3.10
N LYS A 7 13.09 0.95 3.86
CA LYS A 7 13.16 -0.09 4.90
C LYS A 7 12.33 0.23 6.13
N GLN A 8 12.22 1.47 6.58
CA GLN A 8 11.37 1.84 7.73
C GLN A 8 9.90 1.59 7.39
N ILE A 9 9.41 2.07 6.25
CA ILE A 9 8.07 1.77 5.72
C ILE A 9 7.92 0.26 5.51
N THR A 10 8.85 -0.43 4.82
CA THR A 10 8.78 -1.89 4.66
C THR A 10 8.77 -2.63 6.01
N ARG A 11 9.51 -2.15 7.02
CA ARG A 11 9.51 -2.74 8.37
C ARG A 11 8.20 -2.47 9.09
N ALA A 12 7.65 -1.27 8.98
CA ALA A 12 6.37 -0.89 9.55
C ALA A 12 5.22 -1.67 8.91
N THR A 13 5.16 -1.73 7.57
CA THR A 13 4.23 -2.55 6.80
C THR A 13 4.35 -4.01 7.21
N ARG A 14 5.56 -4.58 7.25
CA ARG A 14 5.77 -5.97 7.65
C ARG A 14 5.37 -6.22 9.11
N ALA A 15 5.59 -5.27 10.00
CA ALA A 15 5.19 -5.39 11.41
C ALA A 15 3.65 -5.40 11.53
N LEU A 16 2.96 -4.51 10.81
CA LEU A 16 1.51 -4.47 10.73
C LEU A 16 0.92 -5.73 10.09
N GLU A 17 1.46 -6.21 8.98
CA GLU A 17 1.04 -7.47 8.33
C GLU A 17 1.24 -8.68 9.26
N THR A 18 2.36 -8.74 9.98
CA THR A 18 2.63 -9.83 10.92
C THR A 18 1.67 -9.79 12.10
N TYR A 19 1.36 -8.58 12.59
CA TYR A 19 0.38 -8.39 13.65
C TYR A 19 -1.03 -8.77 13.18
N GLU A 20 -1.45 -8.34 11.99
CA GLU A 20 -2.73 -8.71 11.36
C GLU A 20 -2.89 -10.24 11.29
N GLN A 21 -1.88 -10.93 10.76
CA GLN A 21 -1.89 -12.40 10.64
C GLN A 21 -1.95 -13.13 11.99
N SER A 22 -1.35 -12.55 13.03
CA SER A 22 -1.39 -13.11 14.38
C SER A 22 -2.71 -12.85 15.08
N ALA A 23 -3.30 -11.67 14.89
CA ALA A 23 -4.56 -11.27 15.51
C ALA A 23 -5.78 -11.90 14.80
N PHE A 24 -5.71 -12.06 13.47
CA PHE A 24 -6.79 -12.53 12.60
C PHE A 24 -6.28 -13.59 11.60
N PRO A 25 -5.99 -14.83 12.06
CA PRO A 25 -5.44 -15.85 11.19
C PRO A 25 -6.45 -16.30 10.12
N GLY A 26 -6.05 -16.24 8.85
CA GLY A 26 -6.80 -16.79 7.72
C GLY A 26 -7.70 -15.81 6.96
N GLU A 27 -7.75 -14.56 7.38
CA GLU A 27 -8.48 -13.50 6.66
C GLU A 27 -7.57 -12.83 5.60
N PRO A 28 -8.11 -12.41 4.45
CA PRO A 28 -7.38 -11.63 3.46
C PRO A 28 -7.07 -10.23 4.01
N SER A 29 -5.82 -9.79 3.84
CA SER A 29 -5.35 -8.50 4.37
C SER A 29 -6.12 -7.32 3.79
N LEU A 30 -6.60 -6.43 4.67
CA LEU A 30 -7.30 -5.20 4.29
C LEU A 30 -6.42 -3.95 4.42
N LEU A 31 -5.19 -4.12 4.90
CA LEU A 31 -4.23 -3.04 5.19
C LEU A 31 -3.97 -2.06 4.04
N GLN A 32 -4.06 -2.51 2.79
CA GLN A 32 -3.79 -1.66 1.61
C GLN A 32 -5.05 -1.01 1.01
N HIS A 33 -6.24 -1.41 1.46
CA HIS A 33 -7.50 -1.07 0.79
C HIS A 33 -8.47 -0.28 1.65
N ASP A 34 -8.26 -0.24 2.96
CA ASP A 34 -9.12 0.47 3.91
C ASP A 34 -8.28 1.24 4.95
N PRO A 35 -8.18 2.57 4.81
CA PRO A 35 -7.46 3.42 5.77
C PRO A 35 -8.03 3.36 7.19
N LEU A 36 -9.35 3.19 7.34
CA LEU A 36 -9.99 3.09 8.66
C LEU A 36 -9.65 1.76 9.34
N TYR A 37 -9.58 0.68 8.54
CA TYR A 37 -9.10 -0.61 9.04
C TYR A 37 -7.63 -0.55 9.46
N ALA A 38 -6.77 0.08 8.64
CA ALA A 38 -5.36 0.25 8.96
C ALA A 38 -5.16 1.09 10.24
N GLU A 39 -5.94 2.16 10.42
CA GLU A 39 -5.93 2.98 11.63
C GLU A 39 -6.39 2.19 12.87
N ALA A 40 -7.47 1.41 12.74
CA ALA A 40 -7.97 0.56 13.82
C ALA A 40 -6.94 -0.52 14.21
N LEU A 41 -6.27 -1.13 13.22
CA LEU A 41 -5.25 -2.14 13.48
C LEU A 41 -3.99 -1.54 14.12
N LEU A 42 -3.58 -0.36 13.67
CA LEU A 42 -2.47 0.37 14.30
C LEU A 42 -2.80 0.74 15.75
N THR A 43 -4.03 1.16 16.01
CA THR A 43 -4.51 1.45 17.37
C THR A 43 -4.48 0.20 18.24
N ALA A 44 -4.95 -0.95 17.75
CA ALA A 44 -4.90 -2.21 18.46
C ALA A 44 -3.45 -2.65 18.78
N LEU A 45 -2.54 -2.52 17.80
CA LEU A 45 -1.12 -2.81 18.00
C LEU A 45 -0.50 -1.91 19.08
N LEU A 46 -0.80 -0.61 19.07
CA LEU A 46 -0.29 0.32 20.09
C LEU A 46 -0.79 -0.06 21.50
N CYS A 47 -2.07 -0.45 21.63
CA CYS A 47 -2.62 -0.95 22.90
C CYS A 47 -1.90 -2.21 23.39
N ASP A 48 -1.64 -3.18 22.50
CA ASP A 48 -0.94 -4.41 22.86
C ASP A 48 0.53 -4.16 23.23
N LEU A 49 1.20 -3.23 22.54
CA LEU A 49 2.56 -2.81 22.88
C LEU A 49 2.63 -2.09 24.22
N GLU A 50 1.61 -1.30 24.58
CA GLU A 50 1.50 -0.69 25.90
C GLU A 50 1.32 -1.76 26.99
N HIS A 51 0.46 -2.75 26.77
CA HIS A 51 0.30 -3.89 27.68
C HIS A 51 1.59 -4.70 27.85
N TYR A 52 2.31 -4.97 26.76
CA TYR A 52 3.62 -5.62 26.79
C TYR A 52 4.62 -4.79 27.60
N ALA A 53 4.72 -3.49 27.34
CA ALA A 53 5.63 -2.59 28.04
C ALA A 53 5.36 -2.58 29.55
N ASN A 54 4.09 -2.50 29.94
CA ASN A 54 3.67 -2.57 31.33
C ASN A 54 4.06 -3.89 32.00
N HIS A 55 3.87 -5.03 31.32
CA HIS A 55 4.26 -6.34 31.83
C HIS A 55 5.77 -6.48 32.06
N HIS A 56 6.58 -5.82 31.22
CA HIS A 56 8.03 -5.88 31.25
C HIS A 56 8.71 -4.69 31.95
N GLY A 57 7.94 -3.78 32.56
CA GLY A 57 8.48 -2.59 33.24
C GLY A 57 9.14 -1.57 32.30
N ILE A 58 8.76 -1.56 31.01
CA ILE A 58 9.22 -0.60 30.01
C ILE A 58 8.32 0.64 30.08
N ASN A 59 8.90 1.84 30.09
CA ASN A 59 8.13 3.08 30.03
C ASN A 59 7.67 3.35 28.60
N PHE A 60 6.44 2.94 28.28
CA PHE A 60 5.85 3.06 26.95
C PHE A 60 5.81 4.50 26.45
N THR A 61 5.32 5.44 27.26
CA THR A 61 5.23 6.86 26.91
C THR A 61 6.59 7.47 26.57
N SER A 62 7.62 7.13 27.34
CA SER A 62 9.00 7.59 27.09
C SER A 62 9.57 6.99 25.80
N ALA A 63 9.29 5.72 25.51
CA ALA A 63 9.75 5.06 24.29
C ALA A 63 9.10 5.66 23.04
N ILE A 64 7.78 5.90 23.07
CA ILE A 64 7.05 6.57 21.98
C ILE A 64 7.54 8.00 21.79
N SER A 65 7.69 8.77 22.87
CA SER A 65 8.15 10.16 22.80
C SER A 65 9.57 10.29 22.26
N THR A 66 10.46 9.35 22.64
CA THR A 66 11.83 9.29 22.12
C THR A 66 11.83 8.93 20.64
N GLY A 67 11.04 7.93 20.23
CA GLY A 67 10.89 7.56 18.82
C GLY A 67 10.33 8.70 17.97
N HIS A 68 9.33 9.43 18.48
CA HIS A 68 8.79 10.62 17.84
C HIS A 68 9.87 11.70 17.70
N SER A 69 10.60 12.01 18.77
CA SER A 69 11.65 13.05 18.79
C SER A 69 12.76 12.72 17.79
N ILE A 70 13.22 11.48 17.74
CA ILE A 70 14.20 11.03 16.73
C ILE A 70 13.66 11.22 15.30
N ASN A 71 12.40 10.86 15.05
CA ASN A 71 11.77 11.06 13.75
C ASN A 71 11.58 12.54 13.39
N THR A 72 11.35 13.41 14.39
CA THR A 72 11.19 14.86 14.17
C THR A 72 12.52 15.58 14.01
N GLU A 73 13.57 15.20 14.76
CA GLU A 73 14.94 15.70 14.60
C GLU A 73 15.53 15.27 13.25
N GLU A 74 15.27 14.04 12.80
CA GLU A 74 15.58 13.59 11.42
C GLU A 74 14.78 14.35 10.34
N ALA A 75 13.66 15.00 10.71
CA ALA A 75 12.80 15.76 9.80
C ALA A 75 13.13 17.25 9.71
N THR A 76 13.67 17.86 10.77
CA THR A 76 13.74 19.33 10.89
C THR A 76 15.07 19.95 10.48
N ASP A 77 16.18 19.22 10.48
CA ASP A 77 17.49 19.85 10.29
C ASP A 77 18.00 19.94 8.83
N GLN A 78 17.36 19.32 7.82
CA GLN A 78 17.94 19.26 6.46
C GLN A 78 16.99 19.22 5.26
N THR A 79 15.67 19.29 5.41
CA THR A 79 14.74 19.06 4.29
C THR A 79 14.25 20.36 3.63
N THR A 80 14.40 20.45 2.31
CA THR A 80 13.92 21.53 1.43
C THR A 80 12.42 21.40 1.09
N TYR A 81 11.87 20.19 1.24
CA TYR A 81 10.48 19.87 0.96
C TYR A 81 9.88 19.08 2.12
N GLU A 82 8.59 19.29 2.38
CA GLU A 82 7.82 18.58 3.41
C GLU A 82 6.91 17.50 2.82
N VAL A 83 6.46 16.55 3.64
CA VAL A 83 5.44 15.58 3.20
C VAL A 83 4.16 16.32 2.84
N GLY A 84 3.59 15.99 1.68
CA GLY A 84 2.43 16.66 1.11
C GLY A 84 2.77 17.74 0.09
N ASP A 85 4.03 18.19 0.01
CA ASP A 85 4.45 19.15 -1.01
C ASP A 85 4.25 18.58 -2.41
N GLN A 86 3.68 19.40 -3.29
CA GLN A 86 3.51 19.09 -4.69
C GLN A 86 4.78 19.49 -5.47
N VAL A 87 5.42 18.50 -6.10
CA VAL A 87 6.70 18.68 -6.78
C VAL A 87 6.65 18.18 -8.22
N ARG A 88 7.48 18.80 -9.06
CA ARG A 88 7.74 18.40 -10.44
C ARG A 88 9.12 17.76 -10.53
N LEU A 89 9.15 16.54 -11.06
CA LEU A 89 10.35 15.76 -11.25
C LEU A 89 11.03 16.16 -12.57
N THR A 90 12.23 16.72 -12.50
CA THR A 90 12.93 17.25 -13.69
C THR A 90 13.51 16.14 -14.57
N ARG A 91 13.87 14.99 -14.00
CA ARG A 91 14.45 13.84 -14.74
C ARG A 91 13.39 12.97 -15.42
N GLN A 92 12.12 13.08 -15.01
CA GLN A 92 11.01 12.23 -15.47
C GLN A 92 10.06 13.03 -16.36
N SER A 93 10.61 13.70 -17.38
CA SER A 93 9.84 14.46 -18.37
C SER A 93 8.94 15.55 -17.77
N GLY A 94 9.28 16.08 -16.59
CA GLY A 94 8.49 17.10 -15.92
C GLY A 94 7.18 16.59 -15.31
N ARG A 95 7.07 15.29 -15.00
CA ARG A 95 5.93 14.74 -14.27
C ARG A 95 5.74 15.42 -12.92
N CYS A 96 4.50 15.56 -12.48
CA CYS A 96 4.19 16.09 -11.16
C CYS A 96 3.75 14.97 -10.20
N GLY A 97 4.14 15.10 -8.94
CA GLY A 97 3.83 14.17 -7.88
C GLY A 97 3.80 14.86 -6.52
N SER A 98 3.58 14.08 -5.47
CA SER A 98 3.54 14.56 -4.08
C SER A 98 4.64 13.90 -3.25
N ILE A 99 5.26 14.66 -2.37
CA ILE A 99 6.27 14.14 -1.43
C ILE A 99 5.55 13.28 -0.39
N ILE A 100 5.97 12.02 -0.26
CA ILE A 100 5.44 11.07 0.74
C ILE A 100 6.46 10.75 1.84
N GLY A 101 7.67 11.29 1.72
CA GLY A 101 8.74 11.13 2.70
C GLY A 101 10.11 11.42 2.09
N TRP A 102 11.17 11.08 2.82
CA TRP A 102 12.55 11.18 2.35
C TRP A 102 13.42 10.07 2.95
N THR A 103 14.49 9.70 2.27
CA THR A 103 15.51 8.78 2.78
C THR A 103 16.83 9.53 2.87
N SER A 104 17.51 9.45 4.01
CA SER A 104 18.90 9.90 4.11
C SER A 104 19.84 8.69 4.09
N PRO A 105 20.73 8.55 3.09
CA PRO A 105 21.63 7.40 3.00
C PRO A 105 22.79 7.47 4.02
N ALA A 106 23.10 8.67 4.53
CA ALA A 106 24.08 8.92 5.60
C ALA A 106 23.87 10.34 6.19
N PRO A 107 24.33 10.63 7.42
CA PRO A 107 24.08 11.91 8.10
C PRO A 107 24.56 13.17 7.35
N ASP A 108 25.56 13.01 6.46
CA ASP A 108 26.17 14.12 5.71
C ASP A 108 25.80 14.12 4.21
N VAL A 109 24.86 13.28 3.80
CA VAL A 109 24.43 13.18 2.40
C VAL A 109 23.02 13.74 2.26
N GLN A 110 22.82 14.57 1.25
CA GLN A 110 21.52 15.19 0.99
C GLN A 110 20.43 14.12 0.83
N PRO A 111 19.25 14.29 1.46
CA PRO A 111 18.20 13.29 1.40
C PRO A 111 17.64 13.13 -0.01
N ASP A 112 17.30 11.89 -0.35
CA ASP A 112 16.46 11.55 -1.50
C ASP A 112 14.99 11.63 -1.05
N TYR A 113 14.21 12.51 -1.66
CA TYR A 113 12.78 12.62 -1.46
C TYR A 113 12.06 11.49 -2.19
N LEU A 114 11.06 10.94 -1.51
CA LEU A 114 10.16 9.94 -2.04
C LEU A 114 8.95 10.65 -2.63
N VAL A 115 8.73 10.48 -3.94
CA VAL A 115 7.67 11.16 -4.69
C VAL A 115 6.72 10.12 -5.28
N GLU A 116 5.45 10.24 -4.91
CA GLU A 116 4.35 9.50 -5.51
C GLU A 116 3.79 10.29 -6.70
N VAL A 117 3.62 9.62 -7.84
CA VAL A 117 3.06 10.21 -9.06
C VAL A 117 1.76 9.50 -9.39
N PRO A 118 0.65 10.23 -9.61
CA PRO A 118 -0.65 9.60 -9.85
C PRO A 118 -0.62 8.56 -10.98
N GLY A 119 -1.23 7.41 -10.74
CA GLY A 119 -1.28 6.31 -11.71
C GLY A 119 0.09 5.70 -12.06
N VAL A 120 1.13 5.95 -11.27
CA VAL A 120 2.41 5.23 -11.36
C VAL A 120 2.52 4.28 -10.17
N PRO A 121 2.65 2.96 -10.39
CA PRO A 121 2.59 1.97 -9.31
C PRO A 121 3.87 1.90 -8.44
N PHE A 122 4.78 2.85 -8.60
CA PHE A 122 6.05 2.89 -7.88
C PHE A 122 6.42 4.32 -7.51
N VAL A 123 7.17 4.43 -6.42
CA VAL A 123 7.65 5.69 -5.86
C VAL A 123 8.99 6.07 -6.47
N TYR A 124 9.14 7.34 -6.86
CA TYR A 124 10.43 7.88 -7.30
C TYR A 124 11.26 8.34 -6.10
N ALA A 125 12.57 8.09 -6.14
CA ALA A 125 13.52 8.66 -5.19
C ALA A 125 14.36 9.72 -5.92
N GLU A 126 14.23 10.98 -5.51
CA GLU A 126 14.84 12.14 -6.17
C GLU A 126 15.51 13.07 -5.16
N THR A 127 16.68 13.61 -5.50
CA THR A 127 17.31 14.66 -4.68
C THR A 127 16.57 15.98 -4.85
N ALA A 128 16.72 16.91 -3.90
CA ALA A 128 16.14 18.26 -4.03
C ALA A 128 16.55 18.97 -5.33
N ALA A 129 17.76 18.72 -5.84
CA ALA A 129 18.26 19.30 -7.09
C ALA A 129 17.51 18.81 -8.34
N HIS A 130 16.72 17.75 -8.23
CA HIS A 130 15.91 17.17 -9.31
C HIS A 130 14.42 17.39 -9.11
N LEU A 131 14.08 18.17 -8.10
CA LEU A 131 12.72 18.59 -7.79
C LEU A 131 12.59 20.09 -7.96
N THR A 132 11.40 20.49 -8.39
CA THR A 132 10.97 21.88 -8.41
C THR A 132 9.55 21.93 -7.89
N PRO A 133 9.08 23.03 -7.29
CA PRO A 133 7.67 23.16 -6.94
C PRO A 133 6.78 22.90 -8.17
N ALA A 134 5.76 22.05 -8.01
CA ALA A 134 4.79 21.82 -9.06
C ALA A 134 3.89 23.05 -9.25
N PRO A 135 3.29 23.24 -10.43
CA PRO A 135 2.15 24.15 -10.54
C PRO A 135 1.02 23.67 -9.61
N PRO A 136 0.18 24.59 -9.11
CA PRO A 136 -0.97 24.21 -8.30
C PRO A 136 -1.90 23.27 -9.09
N PHE A 137 -2.45 22.28 -8.42
CA PHE A 137 -3.47 21.42 -9.00
C PHE A 137 -4.72 22.25 -9.37
N PRO A 138 -5.30 22.05 -10.58
CA PRO A 138 -6.45 22.82 -11.00
C PRO A 138 -7.68 22.52 -10.12
N PRO A 139 -8.36 23.54 -9.57
CA PRO A 139 -9.60 23.34 -8.83
C PRO A 139 -10.62 22.60 -9.69
N THR A 140 -11.08 21.45 -9.22
CA THR A 140 -11.99 20.56 -9.96
C THR A 140 -13.29 20.43 -9.19
N GLU A 141 -14.39 20.93 -9.77
CA GLU A 141 -15.73 20.83 -9.19
C GLU A 141 -16.33 19.44 -9.43
N THR A 142 -16.73 18.80 -8.35
CA THR A 142 -17.40 17.49 -8.34
C THR A 142 -18.64 17.52 -7.46
N SER A 143 -19.48 16.50 -7.55
CA SER A 143 -20.61 16.27 -6.62
C SER A 143 -20.16 16.09 -5.16
N LEU A 144 -18.89 15.74 -4.92
CA LEU A 144 -18.29 15.61 -3.58
C LEU A 144 -17.71 16.93 -3.05
N GLY A 145 -17.77 18.01 -3.84
CA GLY A 145 -17.18 19.31 -3.55
C GLY A 145 -16.03 19.68 -4.49
N THR A 146 -15.35 20.78 -4.19
CA THR A 146 -14.22 21.27 -4.98
C THR A 146 -12.92 20.62 -4.49
N ILE A 147 -12.26 19.89 -5.39
CA ILE A 147 -10.97 19.25 -5.12
C ILE A 147 -9.84 20.16 -5.61
N THR A 148 -8.85 20.39 -4.74
CA THR A 148 -7.75 21.34 -5.00
C THR A 148 -6.37 20.70 -4.91
N HIS A 149 -6.28 19.40 -4.62
CA HIS A 149 -5.03 18.66 -4.51
C HIS A 149 -5.06 17.37 -5.32
N ALA A 150 -3.91 16.99 -5.90
CA ALA A 150 -3.81 15.82 -6.76
C ALA A 150 -4.09 14.50 -6.04
N ASN A 151 -3.60 14.33 -4.80
CA ASN A 151 -3.87 13.14 -3.98
C ASN A 151 -5.36 12.97 -3.68
N GLN A 152 -6.06 14.07 -3.37
CA GLN A 152 -7.51 14.08 -3.18
C GLN A 152 -8.24 13.70 -4.48
N ALA A 153 -7.77 14.20 -5.63
CA ALA A 153 -8.37 13.89 -6.92
C ALA A 153 -8.23 12.40 -7.29
N GLU A 154 -7.07 11.80 -7.02
CA GLU A 154 -6.82 10.37 -7.26
C GLU A 154 -7.67 9.48 -6.33
N GLN A 155 -7.77 9.84 -5.05
CA GLN A 155 -8.63 9.13 -4.10
C GLN A 155 -10.11 9.25 -4.48
N ALA A 156 -10.55 10.44 -4.88
CA ALA A 156 -11.93 10.67 -5.33
C ALA A 156 -12.22 9.89 -6.62
N TYR A 157 -11.30 9.88 -7.59
CA TYR A 157 -11.44 9.10 -8.83
C TYR A 157 -11.61 7.60 -8.54
N THR A 158 -10.75 7.05 -7.68
CA THR A 158 -10.82 5.63 -7.29
C THR A 158 -12.14 5.32 -6.58
N SER A 159 -12.57 6.20 -5.67
CA SER A 159 -13.83 6.05 -4.93
C SER A 159 -15.05 6.11 -5.84
N ILE A 160 -15.10 7.07 -6.75
CA ILE A 160 -16.19 7.22 -7.73
C ILE A 160 -16.23 6.01 -8.68
N THR A 161 -15.07 5.55 -9.16
CA THR A 161 -14.97 4.36 -10.03
C THR A 161 -15.51 3.11 -9.34
N ALA A 162 -15.24 2.94 -8.04
CA ALA A 162 -15.80 1.84 -7.26
C ALA A 162 -17.33 1.96 -7.08
N GLN A 163 -17.85 3.17 -6.88
CA GLN A 163 -19.29 3.44 -6.70
C GLN A 163 -20.09 3.26 -7.98
N LEU A 164 -19.52 3.60 -9.15
CA LEU A 164 -20.21 3.45 -10.43
C LEU A 164 -20.65 2.00 -10.72
N LEU A 165 -19.94 1.00 -10.18
CA LEU A 165 -20.29 -0.42 -10.34
C LEU A 165 -21.64 -0.81 -9.71
N SER A 166 -22.14 -0.03 -8.74
CA SER A 166 -23.36 -0.35 -7.97
C SER A 166 -24.41 0.76 -7.98
N THR A 167 -24.15 1.87 -8.68
CA THR A 167 -25.01 3.04 -8.68
C THR A 167 -26.07 2.97 -9.79
N ALA A 168 -27.32 3.29 -9.45
CA ALA A 168 -28.42 3.40 -10.41
C ALA A 168 -28.52 4.82 -11.01
N GLU A 169 -29.17 4.93 -12.16
CA GLU A 169 -29.50 6.24 -12.75
C GLU A 169 -30.50 7.01 -11.86
N PRO A 170 -30.41 8.36 -11.77
CA PRO A 170 -29.57 9.30 -12.55
C PRO A 170 -28.21 9.65 -11.91
N THR A 171 -27.91 9.12 -10.73
CA THR A 171 -26.68 9.42 -9.99
C THR A 171 -25.44 8.90 -10.73
N HIS A 172 -25.61 7.84 -11.52
CA HIS A 172 -24.56 7.24 -12.33
C HIS A 172 -24.01 8.22 -13.39
N GLU A 173 -24.87 8.93 -14.15
CA GLU A 173 -24.42 9.96 -15.10
C GLU A 173 -23.58 11.09 -14.45
N ILE A 174 -23.99 11.56 -13.27
CA ILE A 174 -23.28 12.64 -12.54
C ILE A 174 -21.90 12.16 -12.10
N LEU A 175 -21.83 10.97 -11.50
CA LEU A 175 -20.58 10.37 -11.04
C LEU A 175 -19.62 10.06 -12.20
N ASP A 176 -20.15 9.61 -13.34
CA ASP A 176 -19.33 9.37 -14.51
C ASP A 176 -18.75 10.68 -15.08
N GLN A 177 -19.53 11.76 -15.06
CA GLN A 177 -19.03 13.08 -15.46
C GLN A 177 -17.94 13.59 -14.51
N ASP A 178 -18.12 13.44 -13.19
CA ASP A 178 -17.10 13.80 -12.20
C ASP A 178 -15.81 12.98 -12.38
N ARG A 179 -15.94 11.68 -12.67
CA ARG A 179 -14.82 10.78 -12.98
C ARG A 179 -13.98 11.29 -14.15
N HIS A 180 -14.62 11.71 -15.24
CA HIS A 180 -13.93 12.25 -16.41
C HIS A 180 -13.21 13.57 -16.09
N ARG A 181 -13.87 14.50 -15.37
CA ARG A 181 -13.23 15.78 -14.97
C ARG A 181 -11.98 15.56 -14.11
N LEU A 182 -12.05 14.64 -13.15
CA LEU A 182 -10.91 14.30 -12.30
C LEU A 182 -9.77 13.69 -13.10
N LEU A 183 -10.07 12.81 -14.05
CA LEU A 183 -9.07 12.19 -14.90
C LEU A 183 -8.37 13.23 -15.79
N ASP A 184 -9.11 14.18 -16.36
CA ASP A 184 -8.55 15.27 -17.17
C ASP A 184 -7.67 16.21 -16.32
N ALA A 185 -8.12 16.55 -15.11
CA ALA A 185 -7.36 17.36 -14.16
C ALA A 185 -6.05 16.68 -13.74
N LEU A 186 -6.12 15.39 -13.39
CA LEU A 186 -4.95 14.58 -13.06
C LEU A 186 -3.99 14.46 -14.25
N SER A 187 -4.51 14.25 -15.46
CA SER A 187 -3.71 14.13 -16.68
C SER A 187 -2.96 15.41 -16.98
N SER A 188 -3.67 16.54 -17.00
CA SER A 188 -3.09 17.85 -17.27
C SER A 188 -2.05 18.28 -16.24
N TRP A 189 -2.27 17.96 -14.96
CA TRP A 189 -1.34 18.31 -13.89
C TRP A 189 -0.12 17.38 -13.83
N SER A 190 -0.33 16.06 -13.88
CA SER A 190 0.75 15.06 -13.74
C SER A 190 1.61 14.92 -14.99
N GLY A 191 1.11 15.33 -16.16
CA GLY A 191 1.76 15.10 -17.45
C GLY A 191 1.66 13.65 -17.96
N ILE A 192 0.81 12.82 -17.34
CA ILE A 192 0.50 11.45 -17.76
C ILE A 192 -0.78 11.47 -18.59
N SER A 193 -0.89 10.67 -19.65
CA SER A 193 -2.10 10.68 -20.48
C SER A 193 -3.32 10.14 -19.72
N THR A 194 -4.51 10.64 -20.06
CA THR A 194 -5.78 10.16 -19.50
C THR A 194 -5.94 8.65 -19.64
N THR A 195 -5.54 8.08 -20.78
CA THR A 195 -5.55 6.63 -21.02
C THR A 195 -4.66 5.86 -20.05
N GLN A 196 -3.43 6.33 -19.82
CA GLN A 196 -2.48 5.69 -18.89
C GLN A 196 -2.98 5.78 -17.45
N LEU A 197 -3.50 6.95 -17.04
CA LEU A 197 -4.09 7.13 -15.73
C LEU A 197 -5.33 6.25 -15.54
N HIS A 198 -6.21 6.18 -16.53
CA HIS A 198 -7.38 5.33 -16.47
C HIS A 198 -6.97 3.86 -16.28
N GLU A 199 -6.04 3.35 -17.09
CA GLU A 199 -5.56 1.97 -16.99
C GLU A 199 -4.91 1.68 -15.63
N ALA A 200 -4.10 2.61 -15.11
CA ALA A 200 -3.39 2.42 -13.85
C ALA A 200 -4.29 2.54 -12.62
N LEU A 201 -5.30 3.42 -12.65
CA LEU A 201 -6.20 3.70 -11.53
C LEU A 201 -7.47 2.86 -11.56
N THR A 202 -7.75 2.14 -12.65
CA THR A 202 -8.89 1.23 -12.69
C THR A 202 -8.58 0.02 -11.82
N PRO A 203 -9.39 -0.28 -10.80
CA PRO A 203 -9.17 -1.47 -9.97
C PRO A 203 -9.21 -2.72 -10.86
N PRO A 204 -8.29 -3.68 -10.68
CA PRO A 204 -8.31 -4.91 -11.45
C PRO A 204 -9.65 -5.62 -11.22
N PRO A 205 -10.24 -6.26 -12.26
CA PRO A 205 -11.46 -7.02 -12.07
C PRO A 205 -11.20 -8.10 -11.01
N ARG A 206 -12.00 -8.06 -9.92
CA ARG A 206 -11.96 -9.09 -8.87
C ARG A 206 -12.03 -10.45 -9.57
N ALA A 207 -10.97 -11.24 -9.47
CA ALA A 207 -11.00 -12.61 -9.89
C ALA A 207 -12.11 -13.30 -9.09
N THR A 208 -13.23 -13.59 -9.74
CA THR A 208 -14.27 -14.43 -9.14
C THR A 208 -13.59 -15.74 -8.78
N ALA A 209 -13.55 -16.06 -7.49
CA ALA A 209 -13.14 -17.36 -7.02
C ALA A 209 -14.04 -18.40 -7.67
N THR A 210 -13.54 -19.02 -8.75
CA THR A 210 -14.19 -20.16 -9.38
C THR A 210 -14.16 -21.29 -8.36
N SER A 211 -15.28 -21.43 -7.68
CA SER A 211 -15.67 -22.59 -6.89
C SER A 211 -15.53 -23.85 -7.76
N CYS A 212 -14.37 -24.51 -7.69
CA CYS A 212 -14.18 -25.89 -8.14
C CYS A 212 -14.22 -26.79 -6.91
N TRP A 213 -15.42 -27.25 -6.56
CA TRP A 213 -15.60 -28.46 -5.77
C TRP A 213 -15.10 -29.65 -6.61
N PRO A 214 -14.22 -30.52 -6.12
CA PRO A 214 -14.06 -31.83 -6.72
C PRO A 214 -15.11 -32.77 -6.12
N THR A 215 -16.24 -32.90 -6.81
CA THR A 215 -17.05 -34.12 -6.75
C THR A 215 -16.29 -35.21 -7.50
N THR A 216 -15.64 -36.13 -6.80
CA THR A 216 -15.21 -37.39 -7.44
C THR A 216 -15.72 -38.59 -6.65
N THR A 217 -16.86 -39.05 -7.11
CA THR A 217 -17.40 -40.38 -6.91
C THR A 217 -16.61 -41.40 -7.74
N ASN A 218 -16.34 -42.55 -7.11
CA ASN A 218 -16.27 -43.92 -7.65
C ASN A 218 -14.95 -44.58 -8.06
N ARG A 219 -14.74 -45.72 -7.38
CA ARG A 219 -14.44 -47.07 -7.89
C ARG A 219 -13.30 -47.21 -8.90
N SER A 220 -12.28 -47.94 -8.48
CA SER A 220 -11.94 -49.19 -9.19
C SER A 220 -11.39 -50.24 -8.24
N ARG A 221 -12.05 -51.39 -8.32
CA ARG A 221 -11.83 -52.65 -7.63
C ARG A 221 -11.15 -53.56 -8.66
N VAL A 222 -9.90 -53.94 -8.45
CA VAL A 222 -9.35 -55.19 -8.98
C VAL A 222 -8.35 -55.72 -7.94
N ALA A 223 -8.60 -56.94 -7.48
CA ALA A 223 -7.73 -57.83 -6.72
C ALA A 223 -7.58 -59.12 -7.57
N PRO A 224 -6.89 -60.20 -7.13
CA PRO A 224 -5.66 -60.37 -6.33
C PRO A 224 -4.69 -61.33 -7.10
N GLN A 225 -3.68 -61.92 -6.40
CA GLN A 225 -3.11 -63.30 -6.55
C GLN A 225 -1.56 -63.29 -6.35
N GLU A 226 -1.04 -63.73 -5.20
CA GLU A 226 -0.38 -65.05 -4.89
C GLU A 226 0.97 -65.22 -5.62
N ASP A 227 2.04 -65.88 -5.16
CA ASP A 227 2.41 -66.79 -4.06
C ASP A 227 3.94 -66.98 -4.23
N THR A 228 4.78 -66.88 -3.20
CA THR A 228 5.61 -67.97 -2.63
C THR A 228 6.73 -67.24 -1.86
N GLY A 229 7.05 -67.50 -0.59
CA GLY A 229 7.52 -68.74 -0.04
C GLY A 229 9.06 -68.72 0.07
N ASN A 230 9.60 -68.58 1.30
CA ASN A 230 10.57 -69.49 1.93
C ASN A 230 11.73 -68.84 2.76
N ARG A 231 11.63 -69.06 4.08
CA ARG A 231 12.64 -69.39 5.12
C ARG A 231 14.04 -68.72 5.21
N ALA A 232 14.20 -68.09 6.39
CA ALA A 232 15.10 -68.44 7.51
C ALA A 232 16.62 -68.20 7.43
N ARG A 233 17.18 -67.46 8.40
CA ARG A 233 17.89 -67.98 9.61
C ARG A 233 18.56 -66.86 10.46
N ARG A 234 18.30 -66.94 11.78
CA ARG A 234 19.20 -66.78 12.95
C ARG A 234 20.00 -65.47 13.20
N PHE A 235 19.60 -64.81 14.30
CA PHE A 235 20.36 -64.19 15.44
C PHE A 235 21.84 -64.61 15.64
N PRO A 236 22.69 -63.91 16.47
CA PRO A 236 22.35 -63.16 17.71
C PRO A 236 23.12 -61.81 17.95
N PRO A 237 22.93 -61.15 19.11
CA PRO A 237 23.39 -59.79 19.38
C PRO A 237 24.66 -59.72 20.25
N SER A 238 25.28 -58.54 20.32
CA SER A 238 25.87 -57.91 21.51
C SER A 238 26.03 -56.41 21.23
#